data_AF-Q097U2-F1
#
_entry.id   AF-Q097U2-F1
#
_cell.length_a   1.000
_cell.length_b   1.000
_cell.length_c   1.000
_cell.angle_alpha   90.00
_cell.angle_beta   90.00
_cell.angle_gamma   90.00
#
_symmetry.space_group_name_H-M   'P 1'
#
loop_
_entity.id
_entity.type
_entity.pdbx_description
1 polymer ?
#
loop_
_entity_poly.entity_id
_entity_poly.type
_entity_poly.pdbx_seq_one_letter_code
_entity_poly.pdbx_strand_id
1 'polypeptide(L)'
;MQRFVEELRVATRSLTGREIKIKADLRTFKPASPEAANMIRDVQEFGLRSGVKRVAELVESQIVALQLNRLARESGTDKILRRFWEEASARQWLIHGDTDTDETKA
;
A
#
# COMPACT_ATOMS: atom_id res chain seq x y z
N MET A 1 -3.74 -8.72 14.40
CA MET A 1 -2.84 -8.61 13.22
C MET A 1 -2.71 -9.90 12.41
N GLN A 2 -2.41 -11.07 13.01
CA GLN A 2 -2.25 -12.32 12.21
C GLN A 2 -3.51 -12.68 11.41
N ARG A 3 -4.67 -12.65 12.07
CA ARG A 3 -5.98 -12.84 11.42
C ARG A 3 -6.21 -11.88 10.24
N PHE A 4 -5.83 -10.62 10.39
CA PHE A 4 -5.95 -9.62 9.32
C PHE A 4 -5.09 -9.99 8.10
N VAL A 5 -3.85 -10.43 8.31
CA VAL A 5 -2.97 -10.87 7.22
C VAL A 5 -3.55 -12.09 6.50
N GLU A 6 -4.13 -13.03 7.25
CA GLU A 6 -4.76 -14.21 6.68
C GLU A 6 -6.01 -13.87 5.87
N GLU A 7 -6.90 -13.03 6.41
CA GLU A 7 -8.09 -12.53 5.71
C GLU A 7 -7.72 -11.77 4.43
N LEU A 8 -6.69 -10.92 4.49
CA LEU A 8 -6.17 -10.23 3.32
C LEU A 8 -5.63 -11.22 2.27
N ARG A 9 -4.88 -12.25 2.69
CA ARG A 9 -4.37 -13.28 1.77
C ARG A 9 -5.48 -14.08 1.12
N VAL A 10 -6.57 -14.37 1.85
CA VAL A 10 -7.75 -15.06 1.30
C VAL A 10 -8.48 -14.16 0.31
N ALA A 11 -8.71 -12.90 0.66
CA ALA A 11 -9.39 -11.93 -0.21
C ALA A 11 -8.61 -11.64 -1.50
N THR A 12 -7.29 -11.47 -1.42
CA THR A 12 -6.48 -11.25 -2.63
C THR A 12 -6.47 -12.50 -3.52
N ARG A 13 -6.42 -13.71 -2.94
CA ARG A 13 -6.49 -14.97 -3.71
C ARG A 13 -7.83 -15.15 -4.41
N SER A 14 -8.95 -14.78 -3.78
CA SER A 14 -10.27 -14.86 -4.44
C SER A 14 -10.44 -13.90 -5.62
N LEU A 15 -9.55 -12.91 -5.74
CA LEU A 15 -9.53 -11.92 -6.82
C LEU A 15 -8.47 -12.22 -7.90
N THR A 16 -7.85 -13.40 -7.86
CA THR A 16 -6.82 -13.80 -8.84
C THR A 16 -7.32 -13.68 -10.27
N GLY A 17 -6.49 -13.13 -11.16
CA GLY A 17 -6.84 -12.88 -12.56
C GLY A 17 -7.55 -11.54 -12.82
N ARG A 18 -7.80 -10.73 -11.78
CA ARG A 18 -8.33 -9.37 -11.89
C ARG A 18 -7.26 -8.34 -11.51
N GLU A 19 -7.46 -7.09 -11.94
CA GLU A 19 -6.65 -5.99 -11.43
C GLU A 19 -7.03 -5.67 -9.99
N ILE A 20 -6.10 -5.91 -9.06
CA ILE A 20 -6.32 -5.65 -7.64
C ILE A 20 -5.69 -4.30 -7.27
N LYS A 21 -6.49 -3.43 -6.65
CA LYS A 21 -6.11 -2.11 -6.14
C LYS A 21 -6.55 -2.02 -4.68
N ILE A 22 -5.65 -1.64 -3.78
CA ILE A 22 -5.89 -1.70 -2.32
C ILE A 22 -5.85 -0.30 -1.73
N LYS A 23 -6.87 0.05 -0.94
CA LYS A 23 -6.84 1.19 -0.02
C LYS A 23 -6.65 0.66 1.39
N ALA A 24 -5.56 1.03 2.06
CA ALA A 24 -5.26 0.63 3.43
C ALA A 24 -5.30 1.86 4.35
N ASP A 25 -6.08 1.78 5.43
CA ASP A 25 -6.08 2.82 6.46
C ASP A 25 -5.12 2.43 7.58
N LEU A 26 -4.01 3.16 7.70
CA LEU A 26 -2.95 2.92 8.67
C LEU A 26 -2.83 4.07 9.69
N ARG A 27 -3.83 4.96 9.78
CA ARG A 27 -3.76 6.16 10.64
C ARG A 27 -3.72 5.81 12.12
N THR A 28 -4.40 4.74 12.51
CA THR A 28 -4.38 4.20 13.89
C THR A 28 -3.25 3.19 14.12
N PHE A 29 -2.45 2.90 13.09
CA PHE A 29 -1.43 1.87 13.14
C PHE A 29 -0.11 2.40 13.70
N LYS A 30 0.51 1.63 14.60
CA LYS A 30 1.79 1.95 15.23
C LYS A 30 2.80 0.83 14.99
N PRO A 31 3.70 0.95 14.00
CA PRO A 31 4.79 -0.01 13.79
C PRO A 31 5.90 0.21 14.83
N ALA A 32 5.57 -0.04 16.11
CA ALA A 32 6.53 0.09 17.20
C ALA A 32 7.33 -1.20 17.44
N SER A 33 6.88 -2.34 16.89
CA SER A 33 7.51 -3.65 17.10
C SER A 33 8.12 -4.23 15.82
N PRO A 34 9.24 -4.96 15.91
CA PRO A 34 9.83 -5.68 14.78
C PRO A 34 8.87 -6.67 14.11
N GLU A 35 7.99 -7.30 14.89
CA GLU A 35 6.98 -8.23 14.39
C GLU A 35 5.99 -7.52 13.48
N ALA A 36 5.52 -6.33 13.86
CA ALA A 36 4.64 -5.52 13.03
C ALA A 36 5.31 -5.14 11.69
N ALA A 37 6.60 -4.82 11.71
CA ALA A 37 7.36 -4.51 10.50
C ALA A 37 7.51 -5.72 9.56
N ASN A 38 7.83 -6.91 10.11
CA ASN A 38 7.92 -8.14 9.32
C ASN A 38 6.55 -8.51 8.70
N MET A 39 5.46 -8.35 9.44
CA MET A 39 4.12 -8.62 8.92
C MET A 39 3.73 -7.68 7.77
N ILE A 40 4.13 -6.41 7.83
CA ILE A 40 3.91 -5.46 6.73
C ILE A 40 4.70 -5.88 5.49
N ARG A 41 5.96 -6.27 5.69
CA ARG A 41 6.80 -6.78 4.60
C ARG A 41 6.17 -7.99 3.92
N ASP A 42 5.68 -8.95 4.71
CA ASP A 42 5.01 -10.15 4.18
C ASP A 42 3.75 -9.83 3.36
N VAL A 43 2.96 -8.85 3.79
CA VAL A 43 1.76 -8.40 3.07
C VAL A 43 2.14 -7.70 1.77
N GLN A 44 3.15 -6.85 1.83
CA GLN A 44 3.69 -6.12 0.69
C GLN A 44 4.21 -7.07 -0.40
N GLU A 45 5.06 -8.03 -0.02
CA GLU A 45 5.60 -9.04 -0.92
C GLU A 45 4.51 -9.95 -1.50
N PHE A 46 3.54 -10.36 -0.67
CA PHE A 46 2.41 -11.16 -1.12
C PHE A 46 1.54 -10.39 -2.13
N GLY A 47 1.32 -9.10 -1.92
CA GLY A 47 0.58 -8.24 -2.84
C GLY A 47 1.20 -8.23 -4.23
N LEU A 48 2.52 -8.03 -4.32
CA LEU A 48 3.26 -8.07 -5.59
C LEU A 48 3.06 -9.38 -6.34
N ARG A 49 3.26 -10.52 -5.64
CA ARG A 49 3.13 -11.85 -6.24
C ARG A 49 1.71 -12.17 -6.69
N SER A 50 0.71 -11.56 -6.05
CA SER A 50 -0.71 -11.81 -6.31
C SER A 50 -1.31 -10.91 -7.39
N GLY A 51 -0.49 -10.07 -8.05
CA GLY A 51 -0.95 -9.18 -9.13
C GLY A 51 -1.58 -7.87 -8.64
N VAL A 52 -1.32 -7.46 -7.40
CA VAL A 52 -1.73 -6.12 -6.93
C VAL A 52 -1.01 -5.05 -7.75
N LYS A 53 -1.81 -4.17 -8.35
CA LYS A 53 -1.32 -3.10 -9.22
C LYS A 53 -0.95 -1.84 -8.45
N ARG A 54 -1.76 -1.46 -7.47
CA ARG A 54 -1.61 -0.21 -6.71
C ARG A 54 -2.09 -0.37 -5.26
N VAL A 55 -1.37 0.24 -4.34
CA VAL A 55 -1.68 0.29 -2.91
C VAL A 55 -1.61 1.73 -2.43
N ALA A 56 -2.72 2.26 -1.93
CA ALA A 56 -2.78 3.56 -1.29
C ALA A 56 -2.87 3.39 0.23
N GLU A 57 -1.88 3.91 0.96
CA GLU A 57 -1.84 3.87 2.43
C GLU A 57 -2.22 5.24 3.00
N LEU A 58 -3.27 5.30 3.83
CA LEU A 58 -3.62 6.49 4.59
C LEU A 58 -2.79 6.53 5.87
N VAL A 59 -2.05 7.62 6.08
CA VAL A 59 -1.18 7.81 7.24
C VAL A 59 -1.34 9.23 7.80
N GLU A 60 -1.29 9.37 9.12
CA GLU A 60 -1.34 10.67 9.79
C GLU A 60 0.05 11.12 10.28
N SER A 61 0.90 10.16 10.67
CA SER A 61 2.23 10.45 11.22
C SER A 61 3.32 10.38 10.15
N GLN A 62 4.07 11.47 10.00
CA GLN A 62 5.25 11.53 9.13
C GLN A 62 6.32 10.51 9.54
N ILE A 63 6.48 10.24 10.84
CA ILE A 63 7.43 9.24 11.34
C ILE A 63 7.03 7.84 10.89
N VAL A 64 5.74 7.49 11.02
CA VAL A 64 5.20 6.22 10.55
C VAL A 64 5.37 6.10 9.03
N ALA A 65 5.09 7.17 8.29
CA ALA A 65 5.28 7.20 6.84
C ALA A 65 6.74 6.93 6.43
N LEU A 66 7.73 7.47 7.17
CA LEU A 66 9.15 7.22 6.91
C LEU A 66 9.55 5.76 7.18
N GLN A 67 9.06 5.18 8.28
CA GLN A 67 9.32 3.77 8.60
C GLN A 67 8.73 2.83 7.54
N LEU A 68 7.49 3.08 7.13
CA LEU A 68 6.83 2.30 6.08
C LEU A 68 7.53 2.50 4.71
N ASN A 69 8.05 3.70 4.42
CA ASN A 69 8.84 3.97 3.20
C ASN A 69 10.06 3.07 3.14
N ARG A 70 10.78 2.96 4.27
CA ARG A 70 11.95 2.10 4.36
C ARG A 70 11.60 0.65 4.09
N LEU A 71 10.54 0.13 4.73
CA LEU A 71 10.08 -1.25 4.51
C LEU A 71 9.64 -1.52 3.07
N ALA A 72 8.96 -0.56 2.45
CA ALA A 72 8.51 -0.69 1.06
C ALA A 72 9.70 -0.76 0.08
N ARG A 73 10.76 0.02 0.32
CA ARG A 73 12.00 -0.04 -0.49
C ARG A 73 12.74 -1.36 -0.29
N GLU A 74 12.85 -1.83 0.96
CA GLU A 74 13.48 -3.12 1.28
C GLU A 74 12.77 -4.31 0.61
N SER A 75 11.43 -4.23 0.44
CA SER A 75 10.61 -5.27 -0.20
C SER A 75 10.41 -5.07 -1.71
N GLY A 76 10.87 -3.96 -2.28
CA GLY A 76 10.64 -3.60 -3.69
C GLY A 76 9.17 -3.25 -4.03
N THR A 77 8.33 -2.98 -3.03
CA THR A 77 6.94 -2.56 -3.20
C THR A 77 6.76 -1.07 -3.41
N ASP A 78 7.82 -0.28 -3.23
CA ASP A 78 7.82 1.18 -3.40
C ASP A 78 7.31 1.65 -4.77
N LYS A 79 7.39 0.79 -5.80
CA LYS A 79 6.88 1.08 -7.15
C LYS A 79 5.36 1.05 -7.29
N ILE A 80 4.67 0.31 -6.43
CA ILE A 80 3.20 0.13 -6.51
C ILE A 80 2.47 0.75 -5.32
N LEU A 81 3.19 1.39 -4.41
CA LEU A 81 2.68 1.89 -3.15
C LEU A 81 2.86 3.41 -3.09
N ARG A 82 1.77 4.12 -2.75
CA ARG A 82 1.82 5.55 -2.42
C ARG A 82 1.07 5.84 -1.13
N ARG A 83 1.49 6.91 -0.45
CA ARG A 83 0.93 7.33 0.84
C ARG A 83 0.18 8.64 0.71
N PHE A 84 -0.90 8.74 1.47
CA PHE A 84 -1.82 9.86 1.41
C PHE A 84 -2.25 10.25 2.82
N TRP A 85 -2.49 11.54 3.01
CA TRP A 85 -3.18 12.06 4.20
C TRP A 85 -4.69 12.10 3.98
N GLU A 86 -5.09 12.33 2.72
CA GLU A 86 -6.48 12.50 2.33
C GLU A 86 -7.02 11.29 1.57
N GLU A 87 -8.22 10.85 1.95
CA GLU A 87 -8.89 9.74 1.29
C GLU A 87 -9.23 10.03 -0.17
N ALA A 88 -9.62 11.26 -0.49
CA ALA A 88 -9.99 11.66 -1.85
C ALA A 88 -8.80 11.49 -2.81
N SER A 89 -7.63 11.97 -2.40
CA SER A 89 -6.37 11.85 -3.14
C SER A 89 -5.95 10.39 -3.32
N ALA A 90 -6.06 9.57 -2.27
CA ALA A 90 -5.80 8.13 -2.35
C ALA A 90 -6.71 7.43 -3.37
N ARG A 91 -8.01 7.75 -3.35
CA ARG A 91 -9.00 7.18 -4.28
C ARG A 91 -8.70 7.57 -5.72
N GLN A 92 -8.42 8.85 -5.98
CA GLN A 92 -8.09 9.34 -7.32
C GLN A 92 -6.89 8.60 -7.91
N TRP A 93 -5.82 8.47 -7.11
CA TRP A 93 -4.62 7.76 -7.55
C TRP A 93 -4.85 6.25 -7.76
N LEU A 94 -5.68 5.59 -6.96
CA LEU A 94 -6.01 4.18 -7.21
C LEU A 94 -6.71 4.01 -8.57
N ILE A 95 -7.67 4.89 -8.88
CA ILE A 95 -8.44 4.83 -10.13
C ILE A 95 -7.53 5.13 -11.32
N HIS A 96 -6.90 6.30 -11.32
CA HIS A 96 -6.22 6.85 -12.50
C HIS A 96 -4.71 6.54 -12.56
N GLY A 97 -4.07 6.31 -11.41
CA GLY A 97 -2.61 6.15 -11.31
C GLY A 97 -1.91 7.50 -11.27
N ASP A 98 -0.61 7.47 -11.56
CA ASP A 98 0.11 8.68 -11.91
C ASP A 98 -0.36 9.06 -13.32
N THR A 99 -1.32 9.97 -13.44
CA THR A 99 -1.60 10.62 -14.71
C THR A 99 -0.38 11.47 -15.04
N ASP A 100 0.29 11.18 -16.15
CA ASP A 100 1.26 12.10 -16.76
C ASP A 100 0.51 13.38 -17.13
N THR A 101 0.40 14.32 -16.21
CA THR A 101 0.20 15.73 -16.55
C THR A 101 1.52 16.25 -17.10
N ASP A 102 1.84 15.85 -18.33
CA ASP A 102 2.90 16.43 -19.16
C ASP A 102 2.32 17.43 -20.18
N GLU A 103 1.09 17.91 -19.95
CA GLU A 103 0.49 19.01 -20.68
C GLU A 103 0.40 20.23 -19.75
N THR A 104 1.44 21.06 -19.75
CA THR A 104 1.37 22.52 -20.02
C THR A 104 2.78 23.11 -19.94
N LYS A 105 3.60 22.83 -20.97
CA LYS A 105 4.61 23.79 -21.43
C LYS A 105 4.22 24.16 -22.87
N ALA A 106 3.39 25.18 -23.00
CA ALA A 106 3.17 25.93 -24.22
C ALA A 106 3.09 27.41 -23.84
#